data_AF-A0A1X0BWJ0-F1
#
_entry.id   AF-A0A1X0BWJ0-F1
#
_cell.length_a   1.000
_cell.length_b   1.000
_cell.length_c   1.000
_cell.angle_alpha   90.00
_cell.angle_beta   90.00
_cell.angle_gamma   90.00
#
_symmetry.space_group_name_H-M   'P 1'
#
loop_
_entity.id
_entity.type
_entity.pdbx_description
1 polymer ?
#
loop_
_entity_poly.entity_id
_entity_poly.type
_entity_poly.pdbx_seq_one_letter_code
_entity_poly.pdbx_strand_id
1 'polypeptide(L)'
;MSQSTPQADRTLIDRYQDYRTRRFLKHERTYAHSLLSWRTQSRRRILVIGLGVTFAFMFAVSVLSAFGLWWAPLLWLVACLFFFPLWIMLQIVSGRQGDAPEAALDEYEVQQRNSARSIGLTITQNLMLIPIGYLLIASIYLRDTDTDVAYAGALMSLAVLVFGGCAPAMILGWSRPDPDA
;
A
#
# COMPACT_ATOMS: atom_id res chain seq x y z
N MET A 1 -1.67 40.71 39.40
CA MET A 1 -1.06 39.47 39.91
C MET A 1 -1.26 38.38 38.88
N SER A 2 -0.18 38.07 38.17
CA SER A 2 0.00 36.94 37.25
C SER A 2 0.09 35.61 38.01
N GLN A 3 -0.44 34.51 37.46
CA GLN A 3 0.13 33.14 37.34
C GLN A 3 -0.88 32.27 36.54
N SER A 4 -0.74 32.17 35.22
CA SER A 4 -0.16 31.04 34.46
C SER A 4 -1.01 29.75 34.49
N THR A 5 -1.93 29.65 33.52
CA THR A 5 -2.62 28.40 33.14
C THR A 5 -1.61 27.37 32.62
N PRO A 6 -1.82 26.06 32.85
CA PRO A 6 -0.79 25.05 32.61
C PRO A 6 -0.47 24.94 31.11
N GLN A 7 0.69 25.44 30.74
CA GLN A 7 1.37 25.26 29.45
C GLN A 7 2.02 23.86 29.36
N ALA A 8 1.44 22.88 30.05
CA ALA A 8 2.01 21.56 30.32
C ALA A 8 1.00 20.47 29.94
N ASP A 9 0.79 20.30 28.64
CA ASP A 9 0.54 18.99 28.02
C ASP A 9 0.51 19.11 26.48
N ARG A 10 1.49 19.82 25.90
CA ARG A 10 1.86 19.54 24.51
C ARG A 10 2.56 18.20 24.50
N THR A 11 1.78 17.13 24.32
CA THR A 11 2.28 15.76 24.19
C THR A 11 3.36 15.69 23.13
N LEU A 12 4.32 14.77 23.27
CA LEU A 12 5.35 14.52 22.25
C LEU A 12 4.75 14.24 20.87
N ILE A 13 3.53 13.70 20.86
CA ILE A 13 2.72 13.48 19.67
C ILE A 13 2.41 14.80 18.97
N ASP A 14 1.95 15.84 19.68
CA ASP A 14 1.68 17.16 19.09
C ASP A 14 2.92 17.80 18.45
N ARG A 15 4.09 17.74 19.11
CA ARG A 15 5.34 18.28 18.52
C ARG A 15 5.77 17.51 17.28
N TYR A 16 5.57 16.20 17.26
CA TYR A 16 5.89 15.36 16.11
C TYR A 16 4.92 15.63 14.94
N GLN A 17 3.63 15.82 15.22
CA GLN A 17 2.62 16.22 14.24
C GLN A 17 2.97 17.58 13.64
N ASP A 18 3.30 18.59 14.47
CA ASP A 18 3.71 19.92 14.02
C ASP A 18 4.95 19.90 13.10
N TYR A 19 5.94 19.07 13.44
CA TYR A 19 7.13 18.89 12.61
C TYR A 19 6.81 18.24 11.26
N ARG A 20 5.94 17.23 11.24
CA ARG A 20 5.47 16.59 9.99
C ARG A 20 4.67 17.57 9.13
N THR A 21 3.77 18.36 9.72
CA THR A 21 2.95 19.36 9.01
C THR A 21 3.82 20.42 8.35
N ARG A 22 4.84 20.94 9.06
CA ARG A 22 5.77 21.92 8.49
C ARG A 22 6.60 21.33 7.34
N ARG A 23 6.99 20.05 7.42
CA ARG A 23 7.76 19.39 6.36
C ARG A 23 6.91 19.09 5.12
N PHE A 24 5.62 18.78 5.31
CA PHE A 24 4.64 18.58 4.24
C PHE A 24 4.37 19.88 3.48
N LEU A 25 4.07 20.97 4.20
CA LEU A 25 3.85 22.31 3.61
C LEU A 25 5.08 22.84 2.85
N LYS A 26 6.30 22.50 3.29
CA LYS A 26 7.54 22.89 2.61
C LYS A 26 7.73 22.11 1.29
N HIS A 27 7.32 20.84 1.23
CA HIS A 27 7.35 20.05 0.00
C HIS A 27 6.23 20.46 -0.95
N GLU A 28 5.03 20.74 -0.42
CA GLU A 28 3.88 21.18 -1.21
C GLU A 28 4.19 22.49 -1.96
N ARG A 29 4.82 23.48 -1.31
CA ARG A 29 5.29 24.70 -1.99
C ARG A 29 6.38 24.45 -3.04
N THR A 30 7.20 23.42 -2.86
CA THR A 30 8.31 23.12 -3.79
C THR A 30 7.82 22.37 -5.02
N TYR A 31 6.77 21.55 -4.89
CA TYR A 31 6.22 20.72 -5.98
C TYR A 31 4.89 21.24 -6.55
N ALA A 32 4.32 22.33 -5.99
CA ALA A 32 3.07 22.96 -6.42
C ALA A 32 3.03 23.32 -7.91
N HIS A 33 4.18 23.60 -8.52
CA HIS A 33 4.26 23.98 -9.94
C HIS A 33 4.76 22.86 -10.88
N SER A 34 5.35 21.77 -10.38
CA SER A 34 5.88 20.70 -11.27
C SER A 34 4.97 19.47 -11.40
N LEU A 35 4.01 19.28 -10.50
CA LEU A 35 3.15 18.07 -10.47
C LEU A 35 1.74 18.27 -11.05
N LEU A 36 1.47 19.39 -11.74
CA LEU A 36 0.19 19.64 -12.40
C LEU A 36 -0.07 18.71 -13.61
N SER A 37 0.95 18.47 -14.45
CA SER A 37 0.80 17.68 -15.69
C SER A 37 0.57 16.17 -15.46
N TRP A 38 1.00 15.63 -14.31
CA TRP A 38 0.92 14.19 -14.00
C TRP A 38 -0.25 13.81 -13.08
N ARG A 39 -1.09 14.79 -12.70
CA ARG A 39 -2.27 14.58 -11.86
C ARG A 39 -3.44 13.91 -12.57
N THR A 40 -3.45 13.87 -13.92
CA THR A 40 -4.56 13.34 -14.73
C THR A 40 -5.01 11.95 -14.27
N GLN A 41 -6.31 11.81 -14.04
CA GLN A 41 -6.96 10.59 -13.57
C GLN A 41 -6.57 9.34 -14.40
N SER A 42 -6.42 9.51 -15.72
CA SER A 42 -6.05 8.42 -16.64
C SER A 42 -4.67 7.80 -16.37
N ARG A 43 -3.65 8.62 -16.04
CA ARG A 43 -2.29 8.12 -15.76
C ARG A 43 -2.20 7.43 -14.40
N ARG A 44 -2.95 7.92 -13.40
CA ARG A 44 -3.10 7.26 -12.09
C ARG A 44 -3.73 5.88 -12.23
N ARG A 45 -4.75 5.74 -13.07
CA ARG A 45 -5.39 4.44 -13.36
C ARG A 45 -4.43 3.46 -14.03
N ILE A 46 -3.61 3.90 -14.98
CA ILE A 46 -2.59 3.05 -15.62
C ILE A 46 -1.58 2.53 -14.59
N LEU A 47 -1.13 3.36 -13.65
CA LEU A 47 -0.23 2.93 -12.57
C LEU A 47 -0.90 1.90 -11.64
N VAL A 48 -2.16 2.12 -11.28
CA VAL A 48 -2.94 1.17 -10.47
C VAL A 48 -3.11 -0.17 -11.21
N ILE A 49 -3.43 -0.14 -12.51
CA ILE A 49 -3.53 -1.35 -13.33
C ILE A 49 -2.17 -2.07 -13.40
N GLY A 50 -1.08 -1.33 -13.65
CA GLY A 50 0.27 -1.90 -13.70
C GLY A 50 0.69 -2.54 -12.37
N LEU A 51 0.34 -1.91 -11.24
CA LEU A 51 0.56 -2.49 -9.92
C LEU A 51 -0.27 -3.77 -9.73
N GLY A 52 -1.55 -3.74 -10.12
CA GLY A 52 -2.43 -4.92 -10.07
C GLY A 52 -1.92 -6.09 -10.92
N VAL A 53 -1.43 -5.81 -12.13
CA VAL A 53 -0.80 -6.81 -13.01
C VAL A 53 0.47 -7.38 -12.38
N THR A 54 1.29 -6.53 -11.76
CA THR A 54 2.51 -6.97 -11.06
C THR A 54 2.16 -7.89 -9.88
N PHE A 55 1.11 -7.57 -9.11
CA PHE A 55 0.63 -8.43 -8.04
C PHE A 55 0.07 -9.76 -8.53
N ALA A 56 -0.73 -9.74 -9.60
CA ALA A 56 -1.22 -10.96 -10.24
C ALA A 56 -0.07 -11.84 -10.72
N PHE A 57 0.97 -11.23 -11.29
CA PHE A 57 2.18 -11.93 -11.71
C PHE A 57 2.94 -12.52 -10.51
N MET A 58 3.16 -11.74 -9.44
CA MET A 58 3.80 -12.24 -8.21
C MET A 58 3.05 -13.43 -7.63
N PHE A 59 1.71 -13.36 -7.58
CA PHE A 59 0.87 -14.45 -7.08
C PHE A 59 0.95 -15.69 -7.98
N ALA A 60 0.88 -15.50 -9.30
CA ALA A 60 1.04 -16.60 -10.27
C ALA A 60 2.41 -17.28 -10.14
N VAL A 61 3.48 -16.49 -9.94
CA VAL A 61 4.82 -17.02 -9.69
C VAL A 61 4.88 -17.79 -8.37
N SER A 62 4.23 -17.31 -7.30
CA SER A 62 4.13 -18.06 -6.05
C SER A 62 3.42 -19.40 -6.23
N VAL A 63 2.33 -19.46 -7.01
CA VAL A 63 1.66 -20.71 -7.35
C VAL A 63 2.56 -21.62 -8.21
N LEU A 64 3.29 -21.05 -9.17
CA LEU A 64 4.25 -21.81 -9.99
C LEU A 64 5.38 -22.41 -9.14
N SER A 65 5.81 -21.74 -8.07
CA SER A 65 6.82 -22.27 -7.17
C SER A 65 6.37 -23.54 -6.42
N ALA A 66 5.07 -23.75 -6.28
CA ALA A 66 4.51 -25.00 -5.71
C ALA A 66 4.72 -26.22 -6.61
N PHE A 67 5.02 -26.03 -7.91
CA PHE A 67 5.28 -27.12 -8.86
C PHE A 67 6.77 -27.51 -8.94
N GLY A 68 7.62 -27.01 -8.05
CA GLY A 68 9.06 -27.36 -8.01
C GLY A 68 9.90 -26.66 -9.08
N LEU A 69 9.41 -25.54 -9.64
CA LEU A 69 10.17 -24.75 -10.61
C LEU A 69 11.25 -23.92 -9.91
N TRP A 70 12.50 -24.41 -9.93
CA TRP A 70 13.64 -23.74 -9.26
C TRP A 70 13.91 -22.30 -9.73
N TRP A 71 13.41 -21.91 -10.91
CA TRP A 71 13.57 -20.57 -11.49
C TRP A 71 12.43 -19.60 -11.12
N ALA A 72 11.31 -20.10 -10.59
CA ALA A 72 10.17 -19.28 -10.19
C ALA A 72 10.53 -18.19 -9.15
N PRO A 73 11.35 -18.46 -8.11
CA PRO A 73 11.80 -17.42 -7.18
C PRO A 73 12.51 -16.24 -7.87
N LEU A 74 13.24 -16.51 -8.95
CA LEU A 74 13.97 -15.49 -9.69
C LEU A 74 13.02 -14.53 -10.41
N LEU A 75 11.91 -15.04 -10.94
CA LEU A 75 10.84 -14.21 -11.52
C LEU A 75 10.15 -13.35 -10.47
N TRP A 76 10.03 -13.84 -9.23
CA TRP A 76 9.47 -13.06 -8.12
C TRP A 76 10.36 -11.85 -7.79
N LEU A 77 11.68 -12.00 -7.84
CA LEU A 77 12.62 -10.89 -7.69
C LEU A 77 12.51 -9.86 -8.81
N VAL A 78 12.35 -10.31 -10.05
CA VAL A 78 12.09 -9.42 -11.20
C VAL A 78 10.79 -8.65 -10.99
N ALA A 79 9.73 -9.31 -10.50
CA ALA A 79 8.47 -8.66 -10.17
C ALA A 79 8.64 -7.59 -9.08
N CYS A 80 9.42 -7.88 -8.03
CA CYS A 80 9.77 -6.88 -7.01
C CYS A 80 10.49 -5.67 -7.61
N LEU A 81 11.41 -5.89 -8.55
CA LEU A 81 12.15 -4.81 -9.20
C LEU A 81 11.23 -3.86 -9.97
N PHE A 82 10.13 -4.35 -10.55
CA PHE A 82 9.11 -3.50 -11.18
C PHE A 82 8.10 -2.91 -10.18
N PHE A 83 7.78 -3.66 -9.12
CA PHE A 83 6.84 -3.22 -8.09
C PHE A 83 7.32 -1.96 -7.37
N PHE A 84 8.57 -1.94 -6.88
CA PHE A 84 9.11 -0.80 -6.13
C PHE A 84 9.01 0.54 -6.88
N PRO A 85 9.48 0.69 -8.14
CA PRO A 85 9.37 1.95 -8.85
C PRO A 85 7.93 2.32 -9.17
N LEU A 86 7.07 1.37 -9.54
CA LEU A 86 5.64 1.64 -9.77
C LEU A 86 4.93 2.13 -8.49
N TRP A 87 5.24 1.51 -7.36
CA TRP A 87 4.73 1.89 -6.05
C TRP A 87 5.22 3.28 -5.63
N ILE A 88 6.52 3.55 -5.74
CA ILE A 88 7.11 4.86 -5.45
C ILE A 88 6.47 5.94 -6.33
N MET A 89 6.30 5.66 -7.62
CA MET A 89 5.68 6.57 -8.56
C MET A 89 4.22 6.85 -8.19
N LEU A 90 3.44 5.82 -7.82
CA LEU A 90 2.08 6.00 -7.33
C LEU A 90 2.04 6.84 -6.05
N GLN A 91 2.98 6.62 -5.12
CA GLN A 91 3.09 7.40 -3.88
C GLN A 91 3.41 8.88 -4.15
N ILE A 92 4.32 9.17 -5.09
CA ILE A 92 4.67 10.54 -5.47
C ILE A 92 3.47 11.22 -6.13
N VAL A 93 2.79 10.53 -7.07
CA VAL A 93 1.66 11.09 -7.82
C VAL A 93 0.41 11.28 -6.97
N SER A 94 0.18 10.37 -6.02
CA SER A 94 -0.89 10.48 -5.03
C SER A 94 -0.55 11.49 -3.92
N GLY A 95 0.59 12.19 -4.02
CA GLY A 95 1.01 13.22 -3.07
C GLY A 95 1.32 12.68 -1.67
N ARG A 96 1.65 11.38 -1.55
CA ARG A 96 1.80 10.66 -0.28
C ARG A 96 0.65 10.92 0.70
N GLN A 97 -0.57 11.10 0.21
CA GLN A 97 -1.69 11.48 1.09
C GLN A 97 -2.08 10.39 2.10
N GLY A 98 -1.66 9.14 1.88
CA GLY A 98 -1.72 8.10 2.93
C GLY A 98 -0.91 8.43 4.19
N ASP A 99 0.05 9.37 4.07
CA ASP A 99 1.02 9.83 5.05
C ASP A 99 0.81 11.33 5.41
N ALA A 100 -0.20 11.99 4.85
CA ALA A 100 -0.53 13.39 5.13
C ALA A 100 -1.09 13.53 6.57
N PRO A 101 -0.65 14.54 7.34
CA PRO A 101 -1.09 14.73 8.73
C PRO A 101 -2.61 14.94 8.81
N GLU A 102 -3.27 14.26 9.75
CA GLU A 102 -4.72 14.40 10.00
C GLU A 102 -5.12 15.85 10.30
N ALA A 103 -4.22 16.65 10.87
CA ALA A 103 -4.45 18.06 11.20
C ALA A 103 -4.57 19.00 9.98
N ALA A 104 -4.30 18.53 8.76
CA ALA A 104 -4.43 19.31 7.53
C ALA A 104 -5.59 18.84 6.62
N LEU A 105 -6.30 17.77 7.00
CA LEU A 105 -7.42 17.19 6.25
C LEU A 105 -8.73 17.54 6.94
N ASP A 106 -9.75 17.89 6.16
CA ASP A 106 -11.11 18.09 6.65
C ASP A 106 -11.69 16.74 7.15
N GLU A 107 -12.67 16.76 8.06
CA GLU A 107 -13.25 15.57 8.71
C GLU A 107 -13.71 14.52 7.67
N TYR A 108 -14.19 14.99 6.52
CA TYR A 108 -14.60 14.19 5.36
C TYR A 108 -13.45 13.40 4.72
N GLU A 109 -12.26 14.00 4.60
CA GLU A 109 -11.09 13.35 3.99
C GLU A 109 -10.51 12.29 4.92
N VAL A 110 -10.57 12.51 6.24
CA VAL A 110 -10.21 11.52 7.27
C VAL A 110 -11.14 10.30 7.18
N GLN A 111 -12.45 10.51 7.06
CA GLN A 111 -13.42 9.42 6.89
C GLN A 111 -13.19 8.64 5.59
N GLN A 112 -12.91 9.32 4.48
CA GLN A 112 -12.62 8.66 3.20
C GLN A 112 -11.36 7.79 3.29
N ARG A 113 -10.31 8.25 3.98
CA ARG A 113 -9.09 7.46 4.21
C ARG A 113 -9.35 6.25 5.11
N ASN A 114 -10.13 6.42 6.17
CA ASN A 114 -10.47 5.32 7.08
C ASN A 114 -11.34 4.27 6.39
N SER A 115 -12.27 4.69 5.53
CA SER A 115 -13.04 3.80 4.66
C SER A 115 -12.13 3.04 3.67
N ALA A 116 -11.20 3.73 3.01
CA ALA A 116 -10.25 3.06 2.11
C ALA A 116 -9.34 2.07 2.85
N ARG A 117 -8.90 2.40 4.07
CA ARG A 117 -8.12 1.50 4.94
C ARG A 117 -8.93 0.28 5.37
N SER A 118 -10.18 0.46 5.80
CA SER A 118 -11.03 -0.66 6.22
C SER A 118 -11.37 -1.58 5.04
N ILE A 119 -11.62 -1.03 3.85
CA ILE A 119 -11.78 -1.82 2.62
C ILE A 119 -10.49 -2.59 2.30
N GLY A 120 -9.34 -1.93 2.36
CA GLY A 120 -8.04 -2.57 2.16
C GLY A 120 -7.79 -3.72 3.13
N LEU A 121 -8.09 -3.53 4.41
CA LEU A 121 -7.99 -4.58 5.43
C LEU A 121 -8.94 -5.75 5.13
N THR A 122 -10.20 -5.49 4.83
CA THR A 122 -11.19 -6.53 4.48
C THR A 122 -10.75 -7.33 3.25
N ILE A 123 -10.23 -6.66 2.22
CA ILE A 123 -9.70 -7.34 1.02
C ILE A 123 -8.50 -8.20 1.40
N THR A 124 -7.54 -7.66 2.15
CA THR A 124 -6.34 -8.39 2.59
C THR A 124 -6.72 -9.62 3.40
N GLN A 125 -7.66 -9.46 4.34
CA GLN A 125 -8.10 -10.52 5.23
C GLN A 125 -8.78 -11.65 4.43
N ASN A 126 -9.64 -11.31 3.47
CA ASN A 126 -10.26 -12.30 2.59
C ASN A 126 -9.23 -12.98 1.68
N LEU A 127 -8.29 -12.22 1.09
CA LEU A 127 -7.25 -12.80 0.23
C LEU A 127 -6.30 -13.71 1.02
N MET A 128 -6.05 -13.42 2.30
CA MET A 128 -5.18 -14.23 3.16
C MET A 128 -5.75 -15.63 3.42
N LEU A 129 -7.06 -15.81 3.26
CA LEU A 129 -7.67 -17.15 3.34
C LEU A 129 -7.15 -18.08 2.23
N ILE A 130 -6.70 -17.55 1.10
CA ILE A 130 -6.17 -18.36 -0.02
C ILE A 130 -4.85 -19.07 0.36
N PRO A 131 -3.77 -18.37 0.78
CA PRO A 131 -2.54 -19.03 1.22
C PRO A 131 -2.76 -19.90 2.46
N ILE A 132 -3.63 -19.49 3.39
CA ILE A 132 -3.97 -20.30 4.56
C ILE A 132 -4.63 -21.62 4.13
N GLY A 133 -5.63 -21.55 3.25
CA GLY A 133 -6.32 -22.72 2.72
C GLY A 133 -5.38 -23.65 1.95
N TYR A 134 -4.49 -23.08 1.13
CA TYR A 134 -3.46 -23.83 0.42
C TYR A 134 -2.56 -24.61 1.40
N LEU A 135 -2.03 -23.96 2.43
CA LEU A 135 -1.19 -24.60 3.44
C LEU A 135 -1.94 -25.64 4.28
N LEU A 136 -3.21 -25.39 4.61
CA LEU A 136 -4.06 -26.35 5.34
C LEU A 136 -4.39 -27.60 4.52
N ILE A 137 -4.74 -27.43 3.25
CA ILE A 137 -4.99 -28.58 2.37
C ILE A 137 -3.68 -29.35 2.17
N ALA A 138 -2.59 -28.65 1.89
CA ALA A 138 -1.30 -29.30 1.68
C ALA A 138 -0.84 -30.09 2.93
N SER A 139 -1.03 -29.57 4.14
CA SER A 139 -0.65 -30.30 5.37
C SER A 139 -1.48 -31.56 5.63
N ILE A 140 -2.69 -31.65 5.11
CA ILE A 140 -3.55 -32.84 5.25
C ILE A 140 -3.21 -33.90 4.20
N TYR A 141 -3.00 -33.47 2.95
CA TYR A 141 -2.87 -34.39 1.81
C TYR A 141 -1.43 -34.74 1.44
N LEU A 142 -0.45 -33.87 1.70
CA LEU A 142 0.97 -34.13 1.46
C LEU A 142 1.61 -34.59 2.78
N ARG A 143 1.87 -35.90 2.89
CA ARG A 143 2.46 -36.53 4.09
C ARG A 143 3.93 -36.19 4.30
N ASP A 144 4.65 -35.93 3.23
CA ASP A 144 5.98 -35.29 3.24
C ASP A 144 5.76 -33.85 2.79
N THR A 145 5.81 -32.90 3.72
CA THR A 145 5.71 -31.48 3.39
C THR A 145 6.98 -31.09 2.65
N ASP A 146 6.91 -31.11 1.32
CA ASP A 146 7.98 -30.65 0.45
C ASP A 146 8.29 -29.18 0.76
N THR A 147 9.58 -28.83 0.77
CA THR A 147 10.02 -27.49 1.16
C THR A 147 9.44 -26.42 0.23
N ASP A 148 9.15 -26.81 -1.01
CA ASP A 148 8.54 -26.00 -2.06
C ASP A 148 7.10 -25.57 -1.72
N VAL A 149 6.34 -26.40 -1.02
CA VAL A 149 4.96 -26.10 -0.62
C VAL A 149 4.94 -25.01 0.45
N ALA A 150 5.79 -25.15 1.46
CA ALA A 150 5.96 -24.14 2.50
C ALA A 150 6.46 -22.81 1.90
N TYR A 151 7.41 -22.90 0.96
CA TYR A 151 7.96 -21.74 0.27
C TYR A 151 6.90 -21.02 -0.58
N ALA A 152 6.10 -21.75 -1.36
CA ALA A 152 5.00 -21.20 -2.16
C ALA A 152 3.96 -20.52 -1.27
N GLY A 153 3.55 -21.17 -0.17
CA GLY A 153 2.60 -20.59 0.79
C GLY A 153 3.12 -19.31 1.45
N ALA A 154 4.42 -19.24 1.76
CA ALA A 154 5.07 -18.04 2.27
C ALA A 154 5.08 -16.90 1.23
N LEU A 155 5.43 -17.19 -0.03
CA LEU A 155 5.41 -16.20 -1.11
C LEU A 155 3.99 -15.70 -1.44
N MET A 156 2.98 -16.58 -1.42
CA MET A 156 1.57 -16.21 -1.60
C MET A 156 1.12 -15.26 -0.47
N SER A 157 1.45 -15.61 0.78
CA SER A 157 1.16 -14.77 1.95
C SER A 157 1.82 -13.39 1.86
N LEU A 158 3.09 -13.35 1.44
CA LEU A 158 3.83 -12.11 1.27
C LEU A 158 3.21 -11.22 0.18
N ALA A 159 2.83 -11.79 -0.96
CA ALA A 159 2.16 -11.07 -2.03
C ALA A 159 0.84 -10.44 -1.56
N VAL A 160 0.02 -11.20 -0.81
CA VAL A 160 -1.25 -10.72 -0.24
C VAL A 160 -1.03 -9.58 0.76
N LEU A 161 -0.04 -9.70 1.64
CA LEU A 161 0.28 -8.65 2.62
C LEU A 161 0.74 -7.35 1.94
N VAL A 162 1.62 -7.45 0.95
CA VAL A 162 2.10 -6.28 0.20
C VAL A 162 0.95 -5.64 -0.57
N PHE A 163 0.09 -6.44 -1.22
CA PHE A 163 -1.11 -5.96 -1.88
C PHE A 163 -2.04 -5.24 -0.92
N GLY A 164 -2.27 -5.81 0.27
CA GLY A 164 -3.10 -5.23 1.31
C GLY A 164 -2.65 -3.86 1.79
N GLY A 165 -1.34 -3.68 1.98
CA GLY A 165 -0.75 -2.39 2.32
C GLY A 165 -0.88 -1.35 1.20
N CYS A 166 -0.96 -1.81 -0.05
CA CYS A 166 -1.07 -0.93 -1.23
C CYS A 166 -2.52 -0.63 -1.62
N ALA A 167 -3.47 -1.50 -1.27
CA ALA A 167 -4.86 -1.42 -1.68
C ALA A 167 -5.55 -0.09 -1.33
N PRO A 168 -5.40 0.48 -0.11
CA PRO A 168 -6.01 1.78 0.21
C PRO A 168 -5.50 2.91 -0.69
N ALA A 169 -4.21 2.92 -1.00
CA ALA A 169 -3.59 3.92 -1.87
C ALA A 169 -4.04 3.76 -3.32
N MET A 170 -4.21 2.51 -3.79
CA MET A 170 -4.75 2.22 -5.12
C MET A 170 -6.21 2.65 -5.25
N ILE A 171 -7.04 2.36 -4.24
CA ILE A 171 -8.47 2.75 -4.20
C ILE A 171 -8.61 4.27 -4.24
N LEU A 172 -7.87 4.99 -3.41
CA LEU A 172 -7.87 6.46 -3.38
C LEU A 172 -7.33 7.07 -4.67
N GLY A 173 -6.31 6.44 -5.28
CA GLY A 173 -5.76 6.86 -6.57
C GLY A 173 -6.72 6.66 -7.74
N TRP A 174 -7.65 5.72 -7.63
CA TRP A 174 -8.63 5.38 -8.68
C TRP A 174 -9.91 6.22 -8.62
N SER A 175 -10.37 6.56 -7.40
CA SER A 175 -11.70 7.12 -7.15
C SER A 175 -11.78 8.65 -7.25
N ARG A 176 -10.65 9.37 -7.19
CA ARG A 176 -10.68 10.84 -7.20
C ARG A 176 -10.82 11.44 -8.61
N PRO A 177 -11.82 12.31 -8.83
CA PRO A 177 -11.94 13.09 -10.06
C PRO A 177 -10.78 14.08 -10.21
N ASP A 178 -10.45 14.44 -11.45
CA ASP A 178 -9.52 15.54 -11.71
C ASP A 178 -10.08 16.86 -11.12
N PRO A 179 -9.25 17.70 -10.50
CA PRO A 179 -9.71 18.96 -9.88
C PRO A 179 -10.25 19.99 -10.90
N ASP A 180 -10.09 19.72 -12.20
CA ASP A 180 -10.41 20.63 -13.30
C ASP A 180 -11.58 20.15 -14.18
N ALA A 181 -12.41 19.21 -13.68
CA ALA A 181 -13.59 18.68 -14.37
C ALA A 181 -14.90 19.37 -13.93
#